data_AF-A0A177WCV9-F1
#
_entry.id   AF-A0A177WCV9-F1
#
_cell.length_a   1.000
_cell.length_b   1.000
_cell.length_c   1.000
_cell.angle_alpha   90.00
_cell.angle_beta   90.00
_cell.angle_gamma   90.00
#
_symmetry.space_group_name_H-M   'P 1'
#
loop_
_entity.id
_entity.type
_entity.pdbx_description
1 polymer ?
#
loop_
_entity_poly.entity_id
_entity_poly.type
_entity_poly.pdbx_seq_one_letter_code
_entity_poly.pdbx_strand_id
1 'polypeptide(L)'
;MDDKFIALQQAFLSKHCNVFDESDENKLEYTAIFQQYNQYIESYLCKRLKVRLPWFSMPDFLQMIKQRPDQAEGDVFDMLHSLGEFIEFKDLMIGYIREKEGRGPNLNCLLSVSSANRKQ
;
A
#
# COMPACT_ATOMS: atom_id res chain seq x y z
N MET A 1 6.58 1.84 10.65
CA MET A 1 5.22 1.37 10.30
C MET A 1 4.77 0.32 11.32
N ASP A 2 3.46 0.06 11.43
CA ASP A 2 2.87 -0.91 12.37
C ASP A 2 3.22 -2.36 11.99
N ASP A 3 3.79 -3.15 12.90
CA ASP A 3 4.21 -4.54 12.65
C ASP A 3 3.05 -5.43 12.15
N LYS A 4 1.83 -5.17 12.61
CA LYS A 4 0.64 -5.91 12.16
C LYS A 4 0.30 -5.62 10.71
N PHE A 5 0.55 -4.40 10.26
CA PHE A 5 0.35 -4.03 8.87
C PHE A 5 1.39 -4.70 7.97
N ILE A 6 2.66 -4.69 8.40
CA ILE A 6 3.76 -5.35 7.68
C ILE A 6 3.49 -6.85 7.55
N ALA A 7 3.11 -7.53 8.64
CA ALA A 7 2.80 -8.95 8.62
C ALA A 7 1.61 -9.29 7.70
N LEU A 8 0.57 -8.44 7.71
CA LEU A 8 -0.58 -8.60 6.83
C LEU A 8 -0.20 -8.42 5.36
N GLN A 9 0.61 -7.42 5.05
CA GLN A 9 1.10 -7.17 3.70
C GLN A 9 1.97 -8.34 3.22
N GLN A 10 2.93 -8.80 4.02
CA GLN A 10 3.76 -9.96 3.67
C GLN A 10 2.92 -11.22 3.43
N ALA A 11 1.90 -11.47 4.26
CA ALA A 11 1.00 -12.60 4.05
C ALA A 11 0.25 -12.49 2.72
N PHE A 12 -0.23 -11.29 2.36
CA PHE A 12 -0.87 -11.03 1.07
C PHE A 12 0.08 -11.27 -0.10
N LEU A 13 1.29 -10.69 -0.06
CA LEU A 13 2.30 -10.85 -1.11
C LEU A 13 2.68 -12.32 -1.29
N SER A 14 2.93 -13.04 -0.19
CA SER A 14 3.29 -14.47 -0.22
C SER A 14 2.25 -15.35 -0.91
N LYS A 15 0.97 -14.99 -0.78
CA LYS A 15 -0.16 -15.73 -1.34
C LYS A 15 -0.31 -15.50 -2.85
N HIS A 16 0.04 -14.31 -3.33
CA HIS A 16 -0.23 -13.87 -4.70
C HIS A 16 1.03 -13.76 -5.58
N CYS A 17 2.24 -13.86 -5.01
CA CYS A 17 3.51 -13.66 -5.72
C CYS A 17 3.69 -14.56 -6.95
N ASN A 18 3.17 -15.80 -6.93
CA ASN A 18 3.34 -16.75 -8.03
C ASN A 18 2.60 -16.35 -9.32
N VAL A 19 1.65 -15.41 -9.24
CA VAL A 19 0.90 -14.91 -10.40
C VAL A 19 1.71 -13.84 -11.14
N PHE A 20 2.59 -13.12 -10.44
CA PHE A 20 3.33 -11.99 -10.98
C PHE A 20 4.66 -12.41 -11.60
N ASP A 21 5.10 -11.64 -12.57
CA ASP A 21 6.40 -11.77 -13.21
C ASP A 21 7.02 -10.39 -13.48
N GLU A 22 8.29 -10.41 -13.88
CA GLU A 22 9.08 -9.22 -14.20
C GLU A 22 8.79 -8.68 -15.61
N SER A 23 7.72 -9.15 -16.29
CA SER A 23 7.38 -8.64 -17.61
C SER A 23 6.65 -7.29 -17.52
N ASP A 24 6.83 -6.45 -18.54
CA ASP A 24 6.09 -5.20 -18.66
C ASP A 24 4.60 -5.44 -18.93
N GLU A 25 4.24 -6.60 -19.50
CA GLU A 25 2.85 -6.96 -19.79
C GLU A 25 2.07 -7.29 -18.51
N ASN A 26 0.89 -6.71 -18.37
CA ASN A 26 0.03 -6.93 -17.22
C ASN A 26 -0.98 -8.06 -17.50
N LYS A 27 -0.99 -9.08 -16.64
CA LYS A 27 -1.99 -10.15 -16.70
C LYS A 27 -3.35 -9.62 -16.24
N LEU A 28 -4.42 -10.12 -16.84
CA LEU A 28 -5.80 -9.77 -16.46
C LEU A 28 -6.09 -10.03 -14.97
N GLU A 29 -5.47 -11.08 -14.41
CA GLU A 29 -5.61 -11.44 -13.00
C GLU A 29 -5.03 -10.40 -12.04
N TYR A 30 -4.08 -9.55 -12.48
CA TYR A 30 -3.48 -8.51 -11.64
C TYR A 30 -4.52 -7.51 -11.15
N THR A 31 -5.51 -7.14 -11.97
CA THR A 31 -6.58 -6.22 -11.59
C THR A 31 -7.40 -6.76 -10.41
N ALA A 32 -7.77 -8.05 -10.46
CA ALA A 32 -8.56 -8.67 -9.41
C ALA A 32 -7.77 -8.80 -8.09
N ILE A 33 -6.47 -9.06 -8.17
CA ILE A 33 -5.59 -9.13 -7.00
C ILE A 33 -5.37 -7.73 -6.42
N PHE A 34 -5.17 -6.72 -7.26
CA PHE A 34 -5.01 -5.34 -6.83
C PHE A 34 -6.26 -4.78 -6.12
N GLN A 35 -7.46 -5.07 -6.65
CA GLN A 35 -8.71 -4.70 -5.97
C GLN A 35 -8.83 -5.35 -4.59
N GLN A 36 -8.44 -6.63 -4.46
CA GLN A 36 -8.40 -7.30 -3.17
C GLN A 36 -7.41 -6.61 -2.22
N TYR A 37 -6.21 -6.26 -2.71
CA TYR A 37 -5.20 -5.56 -1.93
C TYR A 37 -5.70 -4.22 -1.39
N ASN A 38 -6.32 -3.40 -2.25
CA ASN A 38 -6.93 -2.13 -1.85
C ASN A 38 -7.99 -2.33 -0.77
N GLN A 39 -8.89 -3.31 -0.95
CA GLN A 39 -9.91 -3.61 0.05
C GLN A 39 -9.29 -4.05 1.39
N TYR A 40 -8.20 -4.82 1.38
CA TYR A 40 -7.49 -5.22 2.59
C TYR A 40 -6.89 -4.01 3.32
N ILE A 41 -6.20 -3.12 2.60
CA ILE A 41 -5.59 -1.91 3.17
C ILE A 41 -6.66 -0.97 3.71
N GLU A 42 -7.68 -0.66 2.92
CA GLU A 42 -8.77 0.23 3.32
C GLU A 42 -9.48 -0.29 4.57
N SER A 43 -9.77 -1.61 4.62
CA SER A 43 -10.38 -2.24 5.79
C SER A 43 -9.48 -2.13 7.02
N TYR A 44 -8.18 -2.36 6.86
CA TYR A 44 -7.21 -2.24 7.95
C TYR A 44 -7.16 -0.82 8.50
N LEU A 45 -7.01 0.18 7.62
CA LEU A 45 -6.96 1.59 8.00
C LEU A 45 -8.25 2.02 8.70
N CYS A 46 -9.41 1.71 8.13
CA CYS A 46 -10.71 2.04 8.74
C CYS A 46 -10.86 1.42 10.13
N LYS A 47 -10.50 0.15 10.30
CA LYS A 47 -10.56 -0.54 11.61
C LYS A 47 -9.63 0.12 12.62
N ARG A 48 -8.38 0.42 12.23
CA ARG A 48 -7.40 1.06 13.13
C ARG A 48 -7.83 2.46 13.55
N LEU A 49 -8.37 3.25 12.62
CA LEU A 49 -8.91 4.59 12.91
C LEU A 49 -10.09 4.50 13.87
N LYS A 50 -11.04 3.58 13.65
CA LYS A 50 -12.18 3.37 14.56
C LYS A 50 -11.78 2.89 15.95
N VAL A 51 -10.76 2.05 16.07
CA VAL A 51 -10.24 1.62 17.38
C VAL A 51 -9.69 2.81 18.17
N ARG A 52 -9.06 3.78 17.51
CA ARG A 52 -8.48 4.96 18.17
C ARG A 52 -9.48 6.11 18.34
N LEU A 53 -10.42 6.23 17.41
CA LEU A 53 -11.45 7.25 17.34
C LEU A 53 -12.79 6.54 17.11
N PRO A 54 -13.50 6.12 18.17
CA PRO A 54 -14.73 5.33 18.04
C PRO A 54 -15.83 6.00 17.20
N TRP A 55 -15.83 7.33 17.16
CA TRP A 55 -16.76 8.16 16.38
C TRP A 55 -16.30 8.38 14.93
N PHE A 56 -15.15 7.84 14.52
CA PHE A 56 -14.59 8.07 13.19
C PHE A 56 -15.46 7.45 12.08
N SER A 57 -15.69 8.27 11.04
CA SER A 57 -16.44 7.94 9.84
C SER A 57 -15.58 8.28 8.62
N MET A 58 -15.25 7.25 7.81
CA MET A 58 -14.44 7.46 6.60
C MET A 58 -15.16 8.36 5.58
N PRO A 59 -16.48 8.22 5.32
CA PRO A 59 -17.19 9.14 4.45
C PRO A 59 -17.10 10.61 4.89
N ASP A 60 -17.28 10.87 6.19
CA ASP A 60 -17.23 12.24 6.73
C ASP A 60 -15.80 12.79 6.63
N PHE A 61 -14.79 11.97 6.91
CA PHE A 61 -13.39 12.34 6.76
C PHE A 61 -13.02 12.72 5.32
N LEU A 62 -13.47 11.92 4.34
CA LEU A 62 -13.26 12.23 2.92
C LEU A 62 -13.99 13.52 2.50
N GLN A 63 -15.18 13.79 3.04
CA GLN A 63 -15.89 15.04 2.81
C GLN A 63 -15.12 16.23 3.40
N MET A 64 -14.57 16.10 4.61
CA MET A 64 -13.75 17.13 5.23
C MET A 64 -12.50 17.44 4.41
N ILE A 65 -11.81 16.41 3.90
CA ILE A 65 -10.65 16.58 3.01
C ILE A 65 -11.04 17.34 1.73
N LYS A 66 -12.15 16.97 1.09
CA LYS A 66 -12.61 17.64 -0.14
C LYS A 66 -12.91 19.13 0.07
N GLN A 67 -13.33 19.51 1.28
CA GLN A 67 -13.61 20.90 1.63
C GLN A 67 -12.35 21.72 1.95
N ARG A 68 -11.23 21.05 2.26
CA ARG A 68 -9.95 21.65 2.66
C ARG A 68 -8.77 20.89 2.03
N PRO A 69 -8.65 20.93 0.68
CA PRO A 69 -7.63 20.16 -0.03
C PRO A 69 -6.20 20.58 0.38
N ASP A 70 -6.01 21.83 0.79
CA ASP A 70 -4.77 22.39 1.34
C ASP A 70 -4.27 21.66 2.60
N GLN A 71 -5.18 21.06 3.38
CA GLN A 71 -4.82 20.29 4.57
C GLN A 71 -4.52 18.82 4.25
N ALA A 72 -4.77 18.39 3.02
CA ALA A 72 -4.47 17.05 2.54
C ALA A 72 -3.16 16.99 1.72
N GLU A 73 -2.28 17.97 1.92
CA GLU A 73 -0.95 18.02 1.33
C GLU A 73 0.09 17.56 2.37
N GLY A 74 0.89 16.55 2.02
CA GLY A 74 2.00 16.09 2.83
C GLY A 74 2.33 14.61 2.69
N ASP A 75 3.49 14.23 3.21
CA ASP A 75 4.09 12.89 3.08
C ASP A 75 3.14 11.74 3.43
N VAL A 76 2.20 11.96 4.36
CA VAL A 76 1.21 10.96 4.77
C VAL A 76 0.20 10.69 3.65
N PHE A 77 -0.28 11.73 2.95
CA PHE A 77 -1.22 11.58 1.85
C PHE A 77 -0.53 11.07 0.58
N ASP A 78 0.71 11.47 0.33
CA ASP A 78 1.54 10.90 -0.74
C ASP A 78 1.75 9.40 -0.53
N MET A 79 2.03 8.99 0.71
CA MET A 79 2.13 7.58 1.09
C MET A 79 0.79 6.84 0.94
N LEU A 80 -0.33 7.44 1.36
CA LEU A 80 -1.64 6.81 1.19
C LEU A 80 -2.02 6.67 -0.30
N HIS A 81 -1.63 7.65 -1.12
CA HIS A 81 -1.84 7.62 -2.55
C HIS A 81 -1.04 6.48 -3.20
N SER A 82 0.24 6.32 -2.86
CA SER A 82 1.07 5.24 -3.41
C SER A 82 0.56 3.83 -3.07
N LEU A 83 -0.11 3.65 -1.92
CA LEU A 83 -0.77 2.37 -1.58
C LEU A 83 -1.92 2.02 -2.53
N GLY A 84 -2.55 3.03 -3.14
CA GLY A 84 -3.66 2.89 -4.08
C GLY A 84 -3.24 2.95 -5.54
N GLU A 85 -1.93 3.02 -5.84
CA GLU A 85 -1.40 3.04 -7.20
C GLU A 85 -0.98 1.64 -7.65
N PHE A 86 -1.40 1.27 -8.87
CA PHE A 86 -1.17 -0.09 -9.40
C PHE A 86 0.31 -0.37 -9.69
N ILE A 87 1.04 0.62 -10.21
CA ILE A 87 2.47 0.47 -10.54
C ILE A 87 3.26 0.16 -9.26
N GLU A 88 2.97 0.87 -8.17
CA GLU A 88 3.73 0.71 -6.93
C GLU A 88 3.39 -0.60 -6.24
N PHE A 89 2.14 -1.05 -6.38
CA PHE A 89 1.73 -2.38 -5.99
C PHE A 89 2.43 -3.49 -6.79
N LYS A 90 2.55 -3.34 -8.12
CA LYS A 90 3.24 -4.29 -8.98
C LYS A 90 4.73 -4.36 -8.61
N ASP A 91 5.38 -3.21 -8.43
CA ASP A 91 6.78 -3.12 -8.05
C ASP A 91 7.04 -3.72 -6.66
N LEU A 92 6.13 -3.52 -5.72
CA LEU A 92 6.18 -4.18 -4.41
C LEU A 92 6.11 -5.72 -4.56
N MET A 93 5.24 -6.23 -5.41
CA MET A 93 5.09 -7.67 -5.64
C MET A 93 6.32 -8.28 -6.32
N ILE A 94 6.86 -7.60 -7.34
CA ILE A 94 8.09 -8.02 -8.02
C ILE A 94 9.28 -7.97 -7.07
N GLY A 95 9.38 -6.90 -6.28
CA GLY A 95 10.36 -6.79 -5.21
C GLY A 95 10.29 -8.03 -4.31
N TYR A 96 9.08 -8.46 -3.93
CA TYR A 96 8.86 -9.56 -2.98
C TYR A 96 9.34 -10.90 -3.53
N ILE A 97 9.11 -11.12 -4.82
CA ILE A 97 9.65 -12.27 -5.54
C ILE A 97 11.18 -12.24 -5.49
N ARG A 98 11.80 -11.10 -5.82
CA ARG A 98 13.27 -10.95 -5.81
C ARG A 98 13.87 -11.18 -4.41
N GLU A 99 13.24 -10.65 -3.37
CA GLU A 99 13.68 -10.88 -1.98
C GLU A 99 13.60 -12.37 -1.61
N LYS A 100 12.49 -13.03 -1.93
CA LYS A 100 12.27 -14.46 -1.67
C LYS A 100 13.30 -15.35 -2.36
N GLU A 101 13.81 -14.92 -3.51
CA GLU A 101 14.84 -15.62 -4.28
C GLU A 101 16.28 -15.19 -3.91
N GLY A 102 16.44 -14.29 -2.93
CA GLY A 102 17.75 -13.78 -2.52
C GLY A 102 18.40 -12.84 -3.54
N ARG A 103 17.64 -12.34 -4.52
CA ARG A 103 18.09 -11.43 -5.59
C ARG A 103 17.80 -9.96 -5.30
N GLY A 104 16.97 -9.66 -4.29
CA GLY A 104 16.47 -8.31 -4.00
C GLY A 104 16.80 -7.81 -2.59
N PRO A 105 16.78 -6.48 -2.38
CA PRO A 105 16.88 -5.90 -1.05
C PRO A 105 15.64 -6.25 -0.20
N ASN A 106 15.77 -6.21 1.12
CA ASN A 106 14.66 -6.48 2.03
C ASN A 106 13.57 -5.41 1.92
N LEU A 107 12.32 -5.83 1.64
CA LEU A 107 11.22 -4.93 1.32
C LEU A 107 10.44 -4.43 2.52
N ASN A 108 10.79 -4.83 3.75
CA ASN A 108 10.26 -4.12 4.92
C ASN A 108 10.61 -2.62 4.88
N CYS A 109 11.56 -2.23 4.04
CA CYS A 109 11.92 -0.84 3.82
C CYS A 109 11.06 -0.12 2.75
N LEU A 110 10.36 -0.81 1.84
CA LEU A 110 9.78 -0.17 0.65
C LEU A 110 8.69 0.86 1.01
N LEU A 111 7.86 0.58 2.02
CA LEU A 111 6.89 1.54 2.54
C LEU A 111 7.48 2.52 3.58
N SER A 112 8.71 2.30 4.03
CA SER A 112 9.43 3.26 4.87
C SER A 112 10.22 4.29 4.03
N VAL A 113 10.35 4.07 2.73
CA VAL A 113 11.19 4.88 1.81
C VAL A 113 10.31 5.48 0.71
N SER A 114 9.30 6.26 1.10
CA SER A 114 8.75 7.31 0.21
C SER A 114 9.15 8.71 0.69
N SER A 115 9.72 8.84 1.90
CA SER A 115 10.18 10.09 2.49
C SER A 115 11.70 10.33 2.41
N ALA A 116 12.49 9.40 1.85
CA ALA A 116 13.96 9.45 2.00
C ALA A 116 14.78 9.65 0.71
N ASN A 117 14.18 9.86 -0.47
CA ASN A 117 14.95 10.21 -1.67
C ASN A 117 14.23 11.20 -2.60
N ARG A 118 14.06 12.43 -2.11
CA ARG A 118 14.19 13.62 -2.96
C ARG A 118 15.24 14.54 -2.33
N LYS A 119 16.52 14.19 -2.53
CA LYS A 119 17.62 15.14 -2.31
C LYS A 119 17.79 15.95 -3.60
N GLN A 120 17.56 17.25 -3.44
CA GLN A 120 18.06 18.43 -4.17
C GLN A 120 18.47 18.26 -5.63
#